data_AF-M8A4D5-F1
#
_entry.id   AF-M8A4D5-F1
#
_cell.length_a   1.000
_cell.length_b   1.000
_cell.length_c   1.000
_cell.angle_alpha   90.00
_cell.angle_beta   90.00
_cell.angle_gamma   90.00
#
_symmetry.space_group_name_H-M   'P 1'
#
loop_
_entity.id
_entity.type
_entity.pdbx_description
1 polymer ?
#
loop_
_entity_poly.entity_id
_entity_poly.type
_entity_poly.pdbx_seq_one_letter_code
_entity_poly.pdbx_strand_id
1 'polypeptide(L)'
;MTLSRLKRSPCRGMYLLDKALVEVDLWVKKEGDESDDKQLLSAYAEIDVRTEADLMLYERISGDNCNLDLKYIVLSESVEAVIQVYAKVSHPHHVLFTAFSTEYDNYPLRGVVLFDDKLFGEEKLFKHVVAVKANEELHVFLEVNDSVFKWTFQDEHVGAVVSPDDSILDYGHFFVRVLFAPKDCWLSSAPTF
;
A
#
# COMPACT_ATOMS: atom_id res chain seq x y z
N MET A 1 -21.30 -2.18 -22.49
CA MET A 1 -21.34 -2.04 -21.03
C MET A 1 -19.93 -1.65 -20.63
N THR A 2 -19.70 -0.34 -20.46
CA THR A 2 -18.35 0.22 -20.41
C THR A 2 -17.85 0.24 -18.97
N LEU A 3 -16.63 -0.26 -18.74
CA LEU A 3 -16.02 -0.34 -17.41
C LEU A 3 -15.75 1.07 -16.87
N SER A 4 -16.48 1.50 -15.85
CA SER A 4 -16.13 2.68 -15.06
C SER A 4 -14.99 2.35 -14.08
N ARG A 5 -13.93 3.15 -14.09
CA ARG A 5 -12.82 3.03 -13.12
C ARG A 5 -13.27 3.63 -11.79
N LEU A 6 -13.35 2.80 -10.74
CA LEU A 6 -13.55 3.27 -9.36
C LEU A 6 -12.24 3.88 -8.84
N LYS A 7 -12.24 5.15 -8.43
CA LYS A 7 -11.10 5.73 -7.70
C LYS A 7 -11.35 5.51 -6.21
N ARG A 8 -10.54 4.64 -5.59
CA ARG A 8 -10.60 4.31 -4.15
C ARG A 8 -9.32 4.81 -3.50
N SER A 9 -9.45 5.73 -2.54
CA SER A 9 -8.39 6.08 -1.61
C SER A 9 -9.05 6.61 -0.33
N PRO A 10 -8.62 6.21 0.87
CA PRO A 10 -8.91 7.01 2.06
C PRO A 10 -8.40 8.43 1.81
N CYS A 11 -9.19 9.43 2.21
CA CYS A 11 -8.87 10.84 1.98
C CYS A 11 -7.95 11.37 3.09
N ARG A 12 -8.11 10.85 4.31
CA ARG A 12 -7.30 11.16 5.48
C ARG A 12 -7.43 10.03 6.52
N GLY A 13 -6.37 9.79 7.26
CA GLY A 13 -6.37 8.93 8.45
C GLY A 13 -5.76 9.69 9.63
N MET A 14 -6.27 9.44 10.84
CA MET A 14 -5.69 9.96 12.09
C MET A 14 -5.63 8.85 13.14
N TYR A 15 -4.50 8.73 13.82
CA TYR A 15 -4.27 7.75 14.89
C TYR A 15 -4.31 8.43 16.26
N LEU A 16 -5.10 7.89 17.19
CA LEU A 16 -5.25 8.40 18.55
C LEU A 16 -5.25 7.24 19.56
N LEU A 17 -4.13 7.06 20.25
CA LEU A 17 -3.89 6.07 21.33
C LEU A 17 -4.13 4.61 20.92
N ASP A 18 -5.38 4.21 20.69
CA ASP A 18 -5.81 2.86 20.26
C ASP A 18 -6.86 2.94 19.14
N LYS A 19 -7.04 4.09 18.49
CA LYS A 19 -8.11 4.27 17.50
C LYS A 19 -7.57 4.87 16.22
N ALA A 20 -8.02 4.34 15.09
CA ALA A 20 -7.80 4.94 13.78
C ALA A 20 -9.12 5.47 13.24
N LEU A 21 -9.17 6.77 12.93
CA LEU A 21 -10.28 7.35 12.19
C LEU A 21 -9.94 7.33 10.70
N VAL A 22 -10.77 6.67 9.90
CA VAL A 22 -10.65 6.58 8.45
C VAL A 22 -11.80 7.32 7.81
N GLU A 23 -11.49 8.34 7.01
CA GLU A 23 -12.47 9.06 6.20
C GLU A 23 -12.43 8.54 4.75
N VAL A 24 -13.58 8.11 4.25
CA VAL A 24 -13.73 7.51 2.92
C VAL A 24 -14.73 8.27 2.09
N ASP A 25 -14.25 8.77 0.96
CA ASP A 25 -15.08 9.28 -0.13
C ASP A 25 -14.98 8.38 -1.36
N LEU A 26 -16.11 7.85 -1.79
CA LEU A 26 -16.22 6.99 -2.97
C LEU A 26 -16.90 7.71 -4.11
N TRP A 27 -16.25 7.74 -5.27
CA TRP A 27 -16.74 8.40 -6.47
C TRP A 27 -16.76 7.42 -7.66
N VAL A 28 -17.78 7.54 -8.51
CA VAL A 28 -17.82 6.89 -9.82
C VAL A 28 -17.48 7.92 -10.88
N LYS A 29 -16.42 7.62 -11.64
CA LYS A 29 -16.11 8.33 -12.86
C LYS A 29 -16.88 7.75 -14.02
N LYS A 30 -17.64 8.59 -14.72
CA LYS A 30 -18.20 8.24 -16.03
C LYS A 30 -17.20 8.64 -17.11
N GLU A 31 -17.14 7.86 -18.20
CA GLU A 31 -16.38 8.28 -19.37
C GLU A 31 -17.04 9.53 -19.98
N GLY A 32 -16.34 10.66 -19.98
CA GLY A 32 -16.85 11.97 -20.39
C GLY A 32 -16.19 13.13 -19.63
N ASP A 33 -16.84 14.30 -19.60
CA ASP A 33 -16.40 15.46 -18.82
C ASP A 33 -16.47 15.18 -17.30
N GLU A 34 -15.54 15.78 -16.53
CA GLU A 34 -15.45 15.63 -15.06
C GLU A 34 -16.72 16.10 -14.30
N SER A 35 -17.65 16.81 -14.96
CA SER A 35 -18.90 17.26 -14.33
C SER A 35 -19.90 16.14 -14.03
N ASP A 36 -19.69 14.94 -14.59
CA ASP A 36 -20.59 13.80 -14.44
C ASP A 36 -20.15 12.81 -13.34
N ASP A 37 -19.08 13.13 -12.62
CA ASP A 37 -18.60 12.35 -11.48
C ASP A 37 -19.67 12.34 -10.37
N LYS A 38 -20.09 11.13 -9.96
CA LYS A 38 -21.11 10.97 -8.92
C LYS A 38 -20.48 10.41 -7.65
N GLN A 39 -20.63 11.14 -6.54
CA GLN A 39 -20.30 10.62 -5.21
C GLN A 39 -21.29 9.51 -4.82
N LEU A 40 -20.75 8.35 -4.44
CA LEU A 40 -21.52 7.20 -3.99
C LEU A 40 -21.57 7.11 -2.46
N LEU A 41 -20.47 7.43 -1.80
CA LEU A 41 -20.31 7.34 -0.34
C LEU A 41 -19.43 8.50 0.13
N SER A 42 -19.80 9.09 1.27
CA SER A 42 -18.96 9.98 2.07
C SER A 42 -19.22 9.61 3.52
N ALA A 43 -18.25 9.01 4.17
CA ALA A 43 -18.42 8.46 5.51
C ALA A 43 -17.10 8.39 6.25
N TYR A 44 -17.17 8.30 7.57
CA TYR A 44 -16.04 8.00 8.43
C TYR A 44 -16.28 6.69 9.16
N ALA A 45 -15.21 5.95 9.42
CA ALA A 45 -15.20 4.79 10.30
C ALA A 45 -14.14 4.99 11.38
N GLU A 46 -14.52 4.70 12.62
CA GLU A 46 -13.61 4.64 13.76
C GLU A 46 -13.27 3.17 14.00
N ILE A 47 -12.00 2.84 13.82
CA ILE A 47 -11.44 1.52 14.03
C ILE A 47 -10.83 1.50 15.43
N ASP A 48 -11.37 0.67 16.33
CA ASP A 48 -10.83 0.47 17.68
C ASP A 48 -9.79 -0.66 17.67
N VAL A 49 -8.52 -0.28 17.81
CA VAL A 49 -7.33 -1.11 17.69
C VAL A 49 -6.82 -1.49 19.08
N ARG A 50 -7.65 -2.17 19.87
CA ARG A 50 -7.27 -2.69 21.20
C ARG A 50 -6.79 -4.14 21.12
N THR A 51 -5.74 -4.37 20.37
CA THR A 51 -5.26 -5.73 20.12
C THR A 51 -3.75 -5.79 20.11
N GLU A 52 -3.22 -6.68 20.93
CA GLU A 52 -1.80 -7.01 21.02
C GLU A 52 -1.38 -7.99 19.90
N ALA A 53 -2.34 -8.60 19.20
CA ALA A 53 -2.12 -9.55 18.12
C ALA A 53 -2.47 -8.98 16.74
N ASP A 54 -1.87 -9.57 15.70
CA ASP A 54 -2.22 -9.25 14.33
C ASP A 54 -3.61 -9.81 14.01
N LEU A 55 -4.52 -8.95 13.56
CA LEU A 55 -5.92 -9.32 13.33
C LEU A 55 -6.41 -8.84 11.97
N MET A 56 -6.97 -9.78 11.20
CA MET A 56 -7.76 -9.46 10.02
C MET A 56 -9.18 -9.10 10.45
N LEU A 57 -9.58 -7.86 10.18
CA LEU A 57 -10.89 -7.33 10.53
C LEU A 57 -11.71 -7.03 9.28
N TYR A 58 -13.02 -7.16 9.44
CA TYR A 58 -14.02 -6.91 8.42
C TYR A 58 -15.04 -5.94 8.98
N GLU A 59 -15.19 -4.79 8.33
CA GLU A 59 -16.16 -3.78 8.70
C GLU A 59 -17.03 -3.40 7.50
N ARG A 60 -18.25 -2.95 7.77
CA ARG A 60 -19.14 -2.42 6.75
C ARG A 60 -19.50 -0.99 7.11
N ILE A 61 -19.14 -0.06 6.24
CA ILE A 61 -19.64 1.30 6.27
C ILE A 61 -20.90 1.34 5.40
N SER A 62 -22.05 1.54 6.03
CA SER A 62 -23.32 1.71 5.31
C SER A 62 -23.46 3.16 4.85
N GLY A 63 -23.79 3.36 3.58
CA GLY A 63 -24.14 4.67 3.03
C GLY A 63 -25.48 4.64 2.33
N ASP A 64 -26.01 5.82 2.02
CA ASP A 64 -27.36 5.98 1.47
C ASP A 64 -27.54 5.31 0.10
N ASN A 65 -26.48 5.27 -0.72
CA ASN A 65 -26.52 4.72 -2.08
C ASN A 65 -25.74 3.43 -2.26
N CYS A 66 -24.81 3.12 -1.34
CA CYS A 66 -24.02 1.90 -1.36
C CYS A 66 -23.45 1.60 0.01
N ASN A 67 -23.12 0.32 0.23
CA ASN A 67 -22.32 -0.10 1.37
C ASN A 67 -20.88 -0.31 0.92
N LEU A 68 -19.92 0.07 1.77
CA LEU A 68 -18.51 -0.22 1.60
C LEU A 68 -18.11 -1.30 2.61
N ASP A 69 -17.74 -2.45 2.09
CA ASP A 69 -17.10 -3.51 2.86
C ASP A 69 -15.59 -3.24 2.93
N LEU A 70 -15.12 -2.95 4.14
CA LEU A 70 -13.71 -2.79 4.46
C LEU A 70 -13.15 -4.10 4.97
N LYS A 71 -12.00 -4.48 4.43
CA LYS A 71 -11.16 -5.55 4.93
C LYS A 71 -9.78 -4.98 5.19
N TYR A 72 -9.30 -5.06 6.42
CA TYR A 72 -8.01 -4.51 6.79
C TYR A 72 -7.32 -5.40 7.83
N ILE A 73 -6.00 -5.27 7.92
CA ILE A 73 -5.18 -5.97 8.90
C ILE A 73 -4.68 -4.93 9.89
N VAL A 74 -4.86 -5.21 11.17
CA VAL A 74 -4.16 -4.52 12.25
C VAL A 74 -2.86 -5.25 12.50
N LEU A 75 -1.74 -4.54 12.46
CA LEU A 75 -0.42 -5.07 12.80
C LEU A 75 0.07 -4.46 14.11
N SER A 76 0.20 -5.27 15.16
CA SER A 76 0.87 -4.84 16.39
C SER A 76 2.37 -4.67 16.12
N GLU A 77 3.07 -3.79 16.85
CA GLU A 77 4.53 -3.63 16.72
C GLU A 77 5.02 -3.46 15.26
N SER A 78 4.31 -2.66 14.47
CA SER A 78 4.67 -2.39 13.07
C SER A 78 5.40 -1.07 12.91
N VAL A 79 6.21 -0.99 11.86
CA VAL A 79 6.90 0.21 11.41
C VAL A 79 6.33 0.65 10.07
N GLU A 80 6.37 1.95 9.82
CA GLU A 80 6.04 2.50 8.51
C GLU A 80 7.20 2.27 7.54
N ALA A 81 6.93 1.72 6.36
CA ALA A 81 7.88 1.59 5.28
C ALA A 81 7.41 2.38 4.06
N VAL A 82 8.25 3.32 3.61
CA VAL A 82 8.02 4.09 2.39
C VAL A 82 8.78 3.42 1.24
N ILE A 83 8.03 2.81 0.32
CA ILE A 83 8.54 2.20 -0.91
C ILE A 83 8.59 3.28 -2.00
N GLN A 84 9.75 3.41 -2.64
CA GLN A 84 9.98 4.28 -3.78
C GLN A 84 10.46 3.43 -4.96
N VAL A 85 9.77 3.52 -6.09
CA VAL A 85 10.15 2.82 -7.32
C VAL A 85 10.49 3.85 -8.38
N TYR A 86 11.72 3.74 -8.90
CA TYR A 86 12.20 4.50 -10.04
C TYR A 86 12.29 3.54 -11.22
N ALA A 87 11.66 3.91 -12.33
CA ALA A 87 11.62 3.07 -13.52
C ALA A 87 11.96 3.87 -14.78
N LYS A 88 12.91 3.32 -15.56
CA LYS A 88 13.27 3.76 -16.90
C LYS A 88 13.06 2.59 -17.87
N VAL A 89 12.07 2.73 -18.74
CA VAL A 89 11.57 1.64 -19.59
C VAL A 89 11.46 2.12 -21.03
N SER A 90 12.23 1.50 -21.92
CA SER A 90 12.32 1.87 -23.35
C SER A 90 11.20 1.31 -24.22
N HIS A 91 10.45 0.32 -23.74
CA HIS A 91 9.34 -0.31 -24.46
C HIS A 91 8.14 -0.47 -23.52
N PRO A 92 6.92 -0.13 -23.94
CA PRO A 92 5.76 -0.16 -23.05
C PRO A 92 5.47 -1.59 -22.57
N HIS A 93 5.59 -1.82 -21.27
CA HIS A 93 5.26 -3.07 -20.61
C HIS A 93 4.11 -2.87 -19.64
N HIS A 94 3.18 -3.82 -19.60
CA HIS A 94 2.25 -3.90 -18.48
C HIS A 94 3.02 -4.50 -17.30
N VAL A 95 3.07 -3.78 -16.19
CA VAL A 95 3.82 -4.20 -15.01
C VAL A 95 2.93 -4.14 -13.79
N LEU A 96 3.07 -5.14 -12.94
CA LEU A 96 2.41 -5.20 -11.64
C LEU A 96 3.48 -5.16 -10.55
N PHE A 97 3.46 -4.09 -9.76
CA PHE A 97 4.24 -4.00 -8.53
C PHE A 97 3.36 -4.30 -7.33
N THR A 98 3.81 -5.24 -6.50
CA THR A 98 3.12 -5.63 -5.26
C THR A 98 4.10 -5.64 -4.10
N ALA A 99 3.62 -5.32 -2.90
CA ALA A 99 4.35 -5.44 -1.66
C ALA A 99 3.69 -6.46 -0.73
N PHE A 100 4.51 -7.25 -0.06
CA PHE A 100 4.09 -8.21 0.96
C PHE A 100 4.90 -7.91 2.21
N SER A 101 4.22 -7.51 3.27
CA SER A 101 4.81 -7.16 4.54
C SER A 101 4.39 -8.09 5.67
N THR A 102 3.53 -9.08 5.37
CA THR A 102 3.00 -10.05 6.32
C THR A 102 2.69 -11.38 5.62
N GLU A 103 2.55 -12.46 6.40
CA GLU A 103 2.06 -13.75 5.89
C GLU A 103 0.60 -13.69 5.40
N TYR A 104 -0.19 -12.73 5.90
CA TYR A 104 -1.61 -12.52 5.56
C TYR A 104 -1.82 -11.89 4.18
N ASP A 105 -0.76 -11.36 3.59
CA ASP A 105 -0.78 -10.77 2.25
C ASP A 105 -0.94 -11.81 1.13
N ASN A 106 -0.95 -13.12 1.46
CA ASN A 106 -0.94 -14.22 0.49
C ASN A 106 -2.32 -14.81 0.16
N TYR A 107 -3.39 -14.55 0.94
CA TYR A 107 -4.74 -15.04 0.58
C TYR A 107 -5.87 -14.31 1.32
N PRO A 108 -6.94 -13.85 0.65
CA PRO A 108 -7.18 -13.73 -0.79
C PRO A 108 -6.61 -12.42 -1.39
N LEU A 109 -5.85 -11.65 -0.61
CA LEU A 109 -5.24 -10.40 -1.04
C LEU A 109 -3.98 -10.74 -1.86
N ARG A 110 -3.72 -10.05 -2.96
CA ARG A 110 -2.56 -10.26 -3.86
C ARG A 110 -1.36 -9.41 -3.43
N GLY A 111 -1.10 -9.31 -2.13
CA GLY A 111 -0.27 -8.24 -1.57
C GLY A 111 -0.84 -6.85 -1.79
N VAL A 112 -0.16 -5.83 -1.26
CA VAL A 112 -0.49 -4.43 -1.48
C VAL A 112 -0.07 -4.04 -2.89
N VAL A 113 -1.04 -3.77 -3.77
CA VAL A 113 -0.77 -3.31 -5.14
C VAL A 113 -0.22 -1.89 -5.10
N LEU A 114 1.03 -1.73 -5.55
CA LEU A 114 1.71 -0.45 -5.66
C LEU A 114 1.42 0.18 -7.03
N PHE A 115 1.51 -0.61 -8.09
CA PHE A 115 1.30 -0.12 -9.45
C PHE A 115 0.79 -1.25 -10.35
N ASP A 116 -0.21 -0.98 -11.17
CA ASP A 116 -0.82 -1.93 -12.12
C ASP A 116 -1.26 -1.18 -13.38
N ASP A 117 -0.31 -0.92 -14.28
CA ASP A 117 -0.57 -0.27 -15.57
C ASP A 117 0.61 -0.45 -16.53
N LYS A 118 0.54 0.18 -17.72
CA LYS A 118 1.64 0.28 -18.65
C LYS A 118 2.70 1.29 -18.17
N LEU A 119 3.94 0.83 -18.10
CA LEU A 119 5.11 1.63 -17.77
C LEU A 119 5.96 1.87 -19.01
N PHE A 120 6.31 3.13 -19.27
CA PHE A 120 7.11 3.59 -20.40
C PHE A 120 7.70 4.97 -20.10
N GLY A 121 8.90 5.25 -20.62
CA GLY A 121 9.58 6.55 -20.52
C GLY A 121 10.81 6.52 -19.63
N GLU A 122 11.47 7.68 -19.52
CA GLU A 122 12.79 7.79 -18.88
C GLU A 122 12.74 8.02 -17.36
N GLU A 123 11.66 8.58 -16.83
CA GLU A 123 11.56 8.93 -15.40
C GLU A 123 10.13 8.73 -14.88
N LYS A 124 9.83 7.51 -14.41
CA LYS A 124 8.64 7.28 -13.58
C LYS A 124 9.06 7.02 -12.14
N LEU A 125 8.59 7.88 -11.23
CA LEU A 125 8.72 7.73 -9.80
C LEU A 125 7.34 7.62 -9.19
N PHE A 126 7.10 6.56 -8.45
CA PHE A 126 5.92 6.44 -7.58
C PHE A 126 6.34 6.01 -6.18
N LYS A 127 5.52 6.38 -5.21
CA LYS A 127 5.78 6.20 -3.78
C LYS A 127 4.55 5.63 -3.10
N HIS A 128 4.78 4.64 -2.24
CA HIS A 128 3.73 4.01 -1.44
C HIS A 128 4.20 3.87 -0.01
N VAL A 129 3.25 3.97 0.90
CA VAL A 129 3.46 3.73 2.32
C VAL A 129 2.78 2.43 2.68
N VAL A 130 3.51 1.52 3.33
CA VAL A 130 2.98 0.24 3.82
C VAL A 130 3.39 0.05 5.28
N ALA A 131 2.55 -0.63 6.05
CA ALA A 131 2.92 -1.08 7.39
C ALA A 131 3.66 -2.42 7.29
N VAL A 132 4.76 -2.56 8.03
CA VAL A 132 5.59 -3.77 8.07
C VAL A 132 5.78 -4.17 9.52
N LYS A 133 5.63 -5.45 9.84
CA LYS A 133 5.92 -5.93 11.20
C LYS A 133 7.39 -5.67 11.53
N ALA A 134 7.66 -5.16 12.73
CA ALA A 134 9.04 -4.92 13.15
C ALA A 134 9.84 -6.22 13.10
N ASN A 135 11.10 -6.13 12.63
CA ASN A 135 12.02 -7.26 12.44
C ASN A 135 11.64 -8.27 11.34
N GLU A 136 10.49 -8.15 10.68
CA GLU A 136 10.12 -8.99 9.54
C GLU A 136 10.64 -8.44 8.20
N GLU A 137 10.59 -9.29 7.18
CA GLU A 137 11.00 -8.96 5.82
C GLU A 137 9.85 -8.27 5.07
N LEU A 138 10.17 -7.19 4.36
CA LEU A 138 9.32 -6.61 3.34
C LEU A 138 9.75 -7.14 1.98
N HIS A 139 8.82 -7.76 1.26
CA HIS A 139 9.03 -8.20 -0.11
C HIS A 139 8.35 -7.24 -1.08
N VAL A 140 9.07 -6.85 -2.12
CA VAL A 140 8.51 -6.13 -3.27
C VAL A 140 8.68 -6.99 -4.50
N PHE A 141 7.61 -7.21 -5.25
CA PHE A 141 7.63 -7.98 -6.48
C PHE A 141 7.33 -7.08 -7.68
N LEU A 142 7.93 -7.43 -8.81
CA LEU A 142 7.61 -6.94 -10.13
C LEU A 142 7.22 -8.13 -11.00
N GLU A 143 5.98 -8.15 -11.48
CA GLU A 143 5.54 -9.06 -12.53
C GLU A 143 5.50 -8.34 -13.88
N VAL A 144 6.19 -8.91 -14.88
CA VAL A 144 6.24 -8.39 -16.25
C VAL A 144 6.38 -9.53 -17.24
N ASN A 145 5.48 -9.62 -18.23
CA ASN A 145 5.50 -10.63 -19.30
C ASN A 145 5.83 -12.06 -18.79
N ASP A 146 5.06 -12.55 -17.81
CA ASP A 146 5.21 -13.86 -17.16
C ASP A 146 6.50 -14.07 -16.33
N SER A 147 7.36 -13.05 -16.22
CA SER A 147 8.54 -13.04 -15.34
C SER A 147 8.23 -12.35 -14.03
N VAL A 148 8.85 -12.83 -12.94
CA VAL A 148 8.67 -12.28 -11.58
C VAL A 148 10.02 -11.99 -10.97
N PHE A 149 10.20 -10.74 -10.52
CA PHE A 149 11.41 -10.26 -9.87
C PHE A 149 11.11 -9.87 -8.42
N LYS A 150 12.02 -10.19 -7.50
CA LYS A 150 11.83 -9.97 -6.06
C LYS A 150 12.94 -9.11 -5.48
N TRP A 151 12.55 -8.09 -4.71
CA TRP A 151 13.41 -7.43 -3.74
C TRP A 151 12.98 -7.81 -2.32
N THR A 152 13.94 -7.96 -1.42
CA THR A 152 13.70 -8.18 0.02
C THR A 152 14.39 -7.10 0.82
N PHE A 153 13.67 -6.48 1.76
CA PHE A 153 14.15 -5.42 2.64
C PHE A 153 13.88 -5.78 4.10
N GLN A 154 14.66 -5.23 5.01
CA GLN A 154 14.49 -5.39 6.45
C GLN A 154 14.91 -4.10 7.16
N ASP A 155 14.21 -3.71 8.23
CA ASP A 155 14.32 -2.41 8.95
C ASP A 155 15.75 -2.04 9.39
N GLU A 156 16.63 -3.03 9.61
CA GLU A 156 18.00 -2.80 10.09
C GLU A 156 19.07 -2.78 8.99
N HIS A 157 18.69 -3.03 7.74
CA HIS A 157 19.62 -3.16 6.61
C HIS A 157 19.59 -1.93 5.70
N VAL A 158 20.77 -1.50 5.25
CA VAL A 158 20.87 -0.43 4.25
C VAL A 158 20.64 -1.04 2.86
N GLY A 159 19.46 -0.79 2.30
CA GLY A 159 19.08 -1.27 0.97
C GLY A 159 18.44 -2.65 0.97
N ALA A 160 18.36 -3.27 -0.21
CA ALA A 160 17.78 -4.60 -0.36
C ALA A 160 18.77 -5.69 0.06
N VAL A 161 18.30 -6.62 0.90
CA VAL A 161 19.03 -7.84 1.30
C VAL A 161 19.09 -8.82 0.12
N VAL A 162 18.02 -8.88 -0.67
CA VAL A 162 17.93 -9.66 -1.90
C VAL A 162 17.49 -8.73 -3.02
N SER A 163 18.20 -8.77 -4.15
CA SER A 163 17.85 -8.05 -5.36
C SER A 163 17.71 -9.02 -6.54
N PRO A 164 16.92 -8.67 -7.57
CA PRO A 164 16.84 -9.42 -8.82
C PRO A 164 18.20 -9.50 -9.52
N ASP A 165 18.35 -10.52 -10.37
CA ASP A 165 19.49 -10.63 -11.29
C ASP A 165 19.33 -9.69 -12.50
N ASP A 166 20.36 -9.65 -13.34
CA ASP A 166 20.44 -8.76 -14.50
C ASP A 166 19.41 -9.07 -15.60
N SER A 167 18.68 -10.19 -15.55
CA SER A 167 17.63 -10.48 -16.55
C SER A 167 16.47 -9.49 -16.49
N ILE A 168 16.32 -8.78 -15.37
CA ILE A 168 15.35 -7.67 -15.27
C ILE A 168 15.61 -6.54 -16.29
N LEU A 169 16.87 -6.39 -16.74
CA LEU A 169 17.28 -5.34 -17.67
C LEU A 169 16.67 -5.50 -19.07
N ASP A 170 16.20 -6.70 -19.42
CA ASP A 170 15.47 -6.97 -20.67
C ASP A 170 14.14 -6.18 -20.73
N TYR A 171 13.60 -5.81 -19.57
CA TYR A 171 12.33 -5.09 -19.42
C TYR A 171 12.52 -3.61 -19.09
N GLY A 172 13.69 -3.24 -18.57
CA GLY A 172 14.06 -1.86 -18.25
C GLY A 172 14.88 -1.75 -16.96
N HIS A 173 15.20 -0.52 -16.59
CA HIS A 173 15.91 -0.24 -15.36
C HIS A 173 14.90 0.08 -14.25
N PHE A 174 14.84 -0.78 -13.25
CA PHE A 174 14.01 -0.62 -12.07
C PHE A 174 14.90 -0.50 -10.83
N PHE A 175 14.72 0.58 -10.08
CA PHE A 175 15.39 0.80 -8.81
C PHE A 175 14.35 0.95 -7.71
N VAL A 176 14.32 -0.01 -6.79
CA VAL A 176 13.42 -0.03 -5.64
C VAL A 176 14.19 0.37 -4.39
N ARG A 177 13.71 1.40 -3.71
CA ARG A 177 14.26 1.87 -2.44
C ARG A 177 13.18 1.83 -1.38
N VAL A 178 13.50 1.29 -0.22
CA VAL A 178 12.64 1.32 0.95
C VAL A 178 13.27 2.18 2.03
N LEU A 179 12.45 3.02 2.65
CA LEU A 179 12.80 3.80 3.83
C LEU A 179 11.89 3.40 4.95
N PHE A 180 12.44 2.74 5.96
CA PHE A 180 11.72 2.50 7.20
C PHE A 180 11.76 3.79 8.02
N ALA A 181 10.60 4.29 8.43
CA ALA A 181 10.52 5.44 9.31
C ALA A 181 10.89 5.01 10.75
N PRO A 182 11.68 5.82 11.48
CA PRO A 182 12.27 5.40 12.75
C PRO A 182 11.29 5.26 13.92
N LYS A 183 11.76 4.44 14.87
CA LYS A 183 11.28 4.19 16.24
C LYS A 183 11.35 5.47 17.10
N ASP A 184 10.38 6.38 16.98
CA ASP A 184 10.06 7.30 18.07
C ASP A 184 9.10 6.60 19.05
N CYS A 185 9.62 5.63 19.79
CA CYS A 185 9.00 5.26 21.05
C CYS A 185 9.07 6.51 21.93
N TRP A 186 7.92 7.11 22.21
CA TRP A 186 7.75 7.94 23.40
C TRP A 186 8.02 7.07 24.62
N LEU A 187 9.30 6.88 24.96
CA LEU A 187 9.69 6.42 26.28
C LEU A 187 9.36 7.55 27.24
N SER A 188 8.43 7.23 28.12
CA SER A 188 8.00 8.01 29.26
C SER A 188 9.15 8.76 29.94
N SER A 189 9.10 10.08 29.93
CA SER A 189 9.45 10.84 31.13
C SER A 189 8.15 11.14 31.86
N ALA A 190 7.73 10.21 32.72
CA ALA A 190 6.75 10.53 33.76
C ALA A 190 7.28 11.74 34.56
N PRO A 191 6.46 12.76 34.85
CA PRO A 191 6.86 13.76 35.82
C PRO A 191 6.95 13.06 37.17
N THR A 192 8.17 12.98 37.71
CA THR A 192 8.34 12.68 39.13
C THR A 192 7.80 13.91 39.87
N PHE A 193 6.75 13.69 40.67
CA PHE A 193 6.24 14.68 41.62
C PHE A 193 7.30 15.06 42.67
#